data_AF-A0A143PRN0-F1
#
_entry.id   AF-A0A143PRN0-F1
#
_cell.length_a   1.000
_cell.length_b   1.000
_cell.length_c   1.000
_cell.angle_alpha   90.00
_cell.angle_beta   90.00
_cell.angle_gamma   90.00
#
_symmetry.space_group_name_H-M   'P 1'
#
loop_
_entity.id
_entity.type
_entity.pdbx_description
1 polymer ?
#
loop_
_entity_poly.entity_id
_entity_poly.type
_entity_poly.pdbx_seq_one_letter_code
_entity_poly.pdbx_strand_id
1 'polypeptide(L)' 'MHRDLERLVAEMVENGIHYGDAVREFERRFLEVALRRTDGSITRCAALTGLHRNTLTRKIAEHGLKG' A
#
# COMPACT_ATOMS: atom_id res chain seq x y z
N MET A 1 12.03 -12.97 4.84
CA MET A 1 11.26 -11.77 4.43
C MET A 1 12.01 -10.92 3.39
N HIS A 2 13.35 -10.81 3.45
CA HIS A 2 14.12 -9.93 2.55
C HIS A 2 14.24 -10.38 1.10
N ARG A 3 14.47 -11.67 0.80
CA ARG A 3 14.80 -12.12 -0.57
C ARG A 3 13.74 -11.82 -1.63
N ASP A 4 12.46 -12.00 -1.32
CA ASP A 4 11.39 -11.75 -2.30
C ASP A 4 11.21 -10.26 -2.59
N LEU A 5 11.41 -9.40 -1.57
CA LEU A 5 11.35 -7.96 -1.75
C LEU A 5 12.58 -7.45 -2.50
N GLU A 6 13.77 -7.94 -2.17
CA GLU A 6 15.02 -7.60 -2.88
C GLU A 6 14.92 -7.96 -4.36
N ARG A 7 14.41 -9.16 -4.68
CA ARG A 7 14.18 -9.59 -6.05
C ARG A 7 13.18 -8.69 -6.77
N LEU A 8 12.05 -8.39 -6.14
CA LEU A 8 11.04 -7.50 -6.72
C LEU A 8 11.62 -6.10 -6.99
N VAL A 9 12.39 -5.54 -6.06
CA VAL A 9 13.01 -4.22 -6.23
C VAL A 9 14.05 -4.25 -7.35
N ALA A 10 14.87 -5.30 -7.44
CA ALA A 10 15.82 -5.46 -8.54
C ALA A 10 15.10 -5.50 -9.90
N GLU A 11 14.04 -6.31 -10.03
CA GLU A 11 13.22 -6.38 -11.24
C GLU A 11 12.59 -5.00 -11.57
N MET A 12 12.12 -4.24 -10.58
CA MET A 12 11.56 -2.90 -10.82
C MET A 12 12.60 -1.92 -11.36
N VAL A 13 13.82 -1.94 -10.81
CA VAL A 13 14.92 -1.08 -11.26
C VAL A 13 15.40 -1.49 -12.65
N GLU A 14 15.57 -2.78 -12.91
CA GLU A 14 15.99 -3.33 -14.22
C GLU A 14 14.99 -2.99 -15.33
N ASN A 15 13.69 -3.01 -15.02
CA ASN A 15 12.63 -2.64 -15.96
C ASN A 15 12.38 -1.13 -16.06
N GLY A 16 13.19 -0.30 -15.39
CA GLY A 16 13.09 1.16 -15.46
C GLY A 16 11.84 1.73 -14.79
N ILE A 17 11.27 1.06 -13.79
CA ILE A 17 10.14 1.59 -13.03
C ILE A 17 10.64 2.75 -12.17
N HIS A 18 10.02 3.92 -12.35
CA HIS A 18 10.38 5.11 -11.58
C HIS A 18 9.95 4.95 -10.12
N TYR A 19 10.76 5.49 -9.21
CA TYR A 19 10.49 5.44 -7.76
C TYR A 19 9.08 5.91 -7.39
N GLY A 20 8.57 6.97 -8.03
CA GLY A 20 7.23 7.48 -7.78
C GLY A 20 6.14 6.45 -8.09
N ASP A 21 6.25 5.76 -9.23
CA ASP A 21 5.31 4.72 -9.64
C ASP A 21 5.40 3.48 -8.75
N ALA A 22 6.63 3.11 -8.36
CA ALA A 22 6.91 2.03 -7.43
C ALA A 22 6.22 2.25 -6.08
N VAL A 23 6.42 3.43 -5.48
CA VAL A 23 5.81 3.80 -4.20
C VAL A 23 4.29 3.84 -4.31
N ARG A 24 3.77 4.44 -5.39
CA ARG A 24 2.33 4.55 -5.61
C ARG A 24 1.68 3.17 -5.70
N GLU A 25 2.27 2.25 -6.45
CA GLU A 25 1.72 0.90 -6.63
C GLU A 25 1.84 0.05 -5.38
N PHE A 26 2.98 0.12 -4.68
CA PHE A 26 3.16 -0.55 -3.40
C PHE A 26 2.10 -0.09 -2.39
N GLU A 27 1.94 1.23 -2.25
CA GLU A 27 0.99 1.81 -1.30
C GLU A 27 -0.44 1.40 -1.61
N ARG A 28 -0.85 1.47 -2.88
CA ARG A 28 -2.18 1.03 -3.32
C ARG A 28 -2.46 -0.43 -2.91
N ARG A 29 -1.54 -1.35 -3.25
CA ARG A 29 -1.70 -2.78 -2.94
C ARG A 29 -1.69 -3.06 -1.43
N PHE A 30 -0.81 -2.40 -0.70
CA PHE A 30 -0.70 -2.56 0.75
C PHE A 30 -2.01 -2.15 1.44
N LEU A 31 -2.55 -0.99 1.07
CA LEU A 31 -3.80 -0.47 1.61
C LEU A 31 -5.01 -1.30 1.21
N GLU A 32 -5.07 -1.79 -0.03
CA GLU A 32 -6.13 -2.67 -0.49
C GLU A 32 -6.20 -3.98 0.32
N VAL A 33 -5.06 -4.62 0.57
CA VAL A 33 -4.99 -5.83 1.39
C VAL A 33 -5.40 -5.53 2.83
N ALA A 34 -4.94 -4.40 3.40
CA ALA A 34 -5.28 -4.02 4.77
C ALA A 34 -6.77 -3.70 4.94
N LEU A 35 -7.38 -3.00 3.98
CA LEU A 35 -8.82 -2.74 3.96
C LEU A 35 -9.62 -4.02 3.87
N ARG A 36 -9.23 -4.94 2.98
CA ARG A 36 -9.91 -6.23 2.82
C ARG A 36 -9.85 -7.08 4.08
N ARG A 37 -8.70 -7.10 4.78
CA ARG A 37 -8.54 -7.80 6.06
C ARG A 37 -9.33 -7.20 7.21
N THR A 38 -9.85 -5.98 7.03
CA THR A 38 -10.58 -5.25 8.05
C THR A 38 -12.01 -4.93 7.65
N ASP A 39 -12.53 -5.60 6.61
CA ASP A 39 -13.87 -5.42 6.03
C ASP A 39 -14.22 -3.94 5.81
N GLY A 40 -13.29 -3.17 5.24
CA GLY A 40 -13.48 -1.75 4.97
C GLY A 40 -13.44 -0.84 6.21
N SER A 41 -13.24 -1.37 7.41
CA SER A 41 -13.22 -0.58 8.65
C SER A 41 -11.95 0.24 8.77
N ILE A 42 -12.05 1.56 8.54
CA ILE A 42 -10.93 2.50 8.63
C ILE A 42 -10.26 2.46 10.01
N THR A 43 -11.03 2.34 11.10
CA THR A 43 -10.46 2.26 12.46
C THR A 43 -9.55 1.04 12.62
N ARG A 44 -10.03 -0.13 12.19
CA ARG A 44 -9.29 -1.39 12.29
C ARG A 44 -8.10 -1.39 11.33
N CYS A 45 -8.27 -0.84 10.14
CA CYS A 45 -7.20 -0.69 9.15
C CYS A 45 -6.10 0.25 9.64
N ALA A 46 -6.44 1.38 10.29
CA ALA A 46 -5.48 2.28 10.91
C ALA A 46 -4.66 1.57 12.01
N ALA A 47 -5.34 0.79 12.87
CA ALA A 47 -4.66 -0.02 13.87
C ALA A 47 -3.77 -1.11 13.25
N LEU A 48 -4.22 -1.78 12.18
CA LEU A 48 -3.48 -2.85 11.49
C LEU A 48 -2.23 -2.33 10.75
N THR A 49 -2.35 -1.16 10.11
CA THR A 49 -1.29 -0.57 9.29
C THR A 49 -0.34 0.32 10.09
N GLY A 50 -0.74 0.72 11.32
CA GLY A 50 -0.03 1.73 12.10
C GLY A 50 -0.17 3.17 11.57
N LEU A 51 -0.96 3.37 10.51
CA LEU A 51 -1.21 4.69 9.96
C LEU A 51 -2.28 5.41 10.77
N HIS A 52 -2.07 6.70 11.01
CA HIS A 52 -3.12 7.53 11.57
C HIS A 52 -4.35 7.53 10.65
N ARG A 53 -5.55 7.45 11.23
CA ARG A 53 -6.83 7.40 10.48
C ARG A 53 -6.92 8.45 9.38
N ASN A 54 -6.58 9.70 9.67
CA ASN A 54 -6.69 10.80 8.69
C ASN A 54 -5.77 10.58 7.48
N THR A 55 -4.56 10.08 7.72
CA THR A 55 -3.61 9.72 6.67
C THR A 55 -4.14 8.57 5.84
N LEU A 56 -4.70 7.55 6.50
CA LEU A 56 -5.29 6.39 5.84
C LEU A 56 -6.48 6.80 4.95
N THR A 57 -7.43 7.59 5.47
CA THR A 57 -8.58 8.07 4.70
C THR A 57 -8.16 8.87 3.46
N ARG A 58 -7.17 9.77 3.61
CA ARG A 58 -6.63 10.54 2.49
C ARG A 58 -6.03 9.61 1.42
N LYS A 59 -5.20 8.65 1.82
CA LYS A 59 -4.56 7.72 0.88
C LYS A 59 -5.56 6.81 0.17
N ILE A 60 -6.59 6.34 0.88
CA ILE A 60 -7.68 5.56 0.28
C ILE A 60 -8.38 6.35 -0.84
N ALA A 61 -8.67 7.63 -0.59
CA ALA A 61 -9.26 8.51 -1.59
C ALA A 61 -8.30 8.77 -2.77
N GLU A 62 -7.02 9.05 -2.50
CA GLU A 62 -5.99 9.28 -3.53
C GLU A 62 -5.79 8.07 -4.45
N HIS A 63 -5.91 6.86 -3.91
CA HIS A 63 -5.79 5.61 -4.65
C HIS A 63 -7.12 5.07 -5.20
N GLY A 64 -8.24 5.75 -4.93
CA GLY A 64 -9.58 5.33 -5.40
C GLY A 64 -10.05 3.99 -4.84
N LEU A 65 -9.57 3.61 -3.64
CA LEU A 65 -9.87 2.33 -3.03
C LEU A 65 -11.28 2.33 -2.42
N LYS A 66 -12.03 1.24 -2.60
CA LYS A 66 -13.35 1.03 -1.98
C LYS A 66 -13.19 0.04 -0.83
N GLY A 67 -13.75 0.39 0.32
CA GLY A 67 -13.85 -0.47 1.50
C GLY A 67 -15.03 -1.42 1.41
#